data_AF-A0A1G8H5G4-F1
#
_entry.id   AF-A0A1G8H5G4-F1
#
_cell.length_a   1.000
_cell.length_b   1.000
_cell.length_c   1.000
_cell.angle_alpha   90.00
_cell.angle_beta   90.00
_cell.angle_gamma   90.00
#
_symmetry.space_group_name_H-M   'P 1'
#
loop_
_entity.id
_entity.type
_entity.pdbx_description
1 polymer ?
#
loop_
_entity_poly.entity_id
_entity_poly.type
_entity_poly.pdbx_seq_one_letter_code
_entity_poly.pdbx_strand_id
1 'polypeptide(L)'
;MIWTFEPWLFYLLLSIVILAVAFLTGWLLHSVLKKRDKHQKVLERAASLGLAVVMGLVYLYTANVFTDRASEGERVLTAGESERVHTTQAVVVPFGDYAVLERLYDYGYSVEDEIDGDLYTLTFTITDEEALVNEYNDYITGNGVFSNRARLDFRQIYESEWKPQIENDTQAASGTELPAVRVDITAESE
;
A
#
# COMPACT_ATOMS: atom_id res chain seq x y z
N MET A 1 0.22 11.72 -1.41
CA MET A 1 -0.27 11.74 -2.81
C MET A 1 -0.07 10.36 -3.39
N ILE A 2 -1.06 9.81 -4.08
CA ILE A 2 -0.97 8.49 -4.74
C ILE A 2 -1.22 8.66 -6.22
N TRP A 3 -0.55 7.88 -7.05
CA TRP A 3 -0.92 7.73 -8.45
C TRP A 3 -1.35 6.30 -8.73
N THR A 4 -2.50 6.16 -9.36
CA THR A 4 -3.05 4.91 -9.84
C THR A 4 -2.92 4.86 -11.35
N PHE A 5 -2.43 3.72 -11.86
CA PHE A 5 -2.26 3.50 -13.29
C PHE A 5 -2.84 2.16 -13.70
N GLU A 6 -3.32 2.06 -14.94
CA GLU A 6 -3.53 0.76 -15.55
C GLU A 6 -2.18 0.03 -15.71
N PRO A 7 -2.12 -1.30 -15.48
CA PRO A 7 -0.87 -2.04 -15.48
C PRO A 7 -0.05 -1.86 -16.76
N TRP A 8 -0.69 -1.90 -17.92
CA TRP A 8 0.00 -1.75 -19.21
C TRP A 8 0.64 -0.36 -19.36
N LEU A 9 -0.05 0.69 -18.89
CA LEU A 9 0.43 2.07 -18.97
C LEU A 9 1.63 2.25 -18.05
N PHE A 10 1.56 1.73 -16.83
CA PHE A 10 2.68 1.76 -15.88
C PHE A 10 3.93 1.08 -16.45
N TYR A 11 3.81 -0.16 -16.96
CA TYR A 11 4.95 -0.88 -17.50
C TYR A 11 5.52 -0.24 -18.77
N LEU A 12 4.67 0.39 -19.60
CA LEU A 12 5.10 1.19 -20.74
C LEU A 12 5.93 2.40 -20.30
N LEU A 13 5.42 3.19 -19.36
CA LEU A 13 6.12 4.37 -18.84
C LEU A 13 7.44 3.98 -18.16
N LEU A 14 7.43 2.94 -17.34
CA LEU A 14 8.63 2.40 -16.70
C LEU A 14 9.69 1.99 -17.74
N SER A 15 9.26 1.33 -18.82
CA SER A 15 10.16 0.94 -19.91
C SER A 15 10.77 2.15 -20.61
N ILE A 16 9.98 3.20 -20.87
CA ILE A 16 10.46 4.46 -21.48
C ILE A 16 11.51 5.12 -20.57
N VAL A 17 11.26 5.19 -19.27
CA VAL A 17 12.19 5.78 -18.29
C VAL A 17 13.49 5.00 -18.25
N ILE A 18 13.43 3.66 -18.20
CA ILE A 18 14.62 2.81 -18.19
C ILE A 18 15.43 2.99 -19.47
N LEU A 19 14.78 3.06 -20.64
CA LEU A 19 15.45 3.31 -21.92
C LEU A 19 16.15 4.67 -21.94
N ALA A 20 15.51 5.72 -21.40
CA ALA A 20 16.11 7.05 -21.30
C ALA A 20 17.36 7.04 -20.39
N VAL A 21 17.27 6.38 -19.23
CA VAL A 21 18.41 6.22 -18.30
C VAL A 21 19.53 5.40 -18.94
N ALA A 22 19.19 4.31 -19.63
CA ALA A 22 20.15 3.48 -20.36
C ALA A 22 20.89 4.27 -21.44
N PHE A 23 20.17 5.10 -22.19
CA PHE A 23 20.75 5.96 -23.21
C PHE A 23 21.71 7.00 -22.60
N LEU A 24 21.29 7.69 -21.53
CA LEU A 24 22.11 8.69 -20.84
C LEU A 24 23.38 8.08 -20.23
N THR A 25 23.24 6.94 -19.55
CA THR A 25 24.38 6.22 -18.96
C THR A 25 25.32 5.69 -20.04
N GLY A 26 24.81 5.13 -21.14
CA GLY A 26 25.62 4.71 -22.29
C GLY A 26 26.39 5.87 -22.91
N TRP A 27 25.76 7.03 -23.08
CA TRP A 27 26.40 8.23 -23.60
C TRP A 27 27.52 8.76 -22.68
N LEU A 28 27.26 8.82 -21.38
CA LEU A 28 28.26 9.18 -20.35
C LEU A 28 29.44 8.22 -20.35
N LEU A 29 29.17 6.91 -20.37
CA LEU A 29 30.19 5.87 -20.35
C LEU A 29 31.10 5.98 -21.58
N HIS A 30 30.50 6.18 -22.77
CA HIS A 30 31.24 6.39 -24.02
C HIS A 30 32.13 7.64 -23.96
N SER A 31 31.61 8.76 -23.44
CA SER A 31 32.37 10.01 -23.28
C SER A 31 33.60 9.83 -22.36
N VAL A 32 33.43 9.11 -21.25
CA VAL A 32 34.52 8.84 -20.29
C VAL A 32 35.56 7.87 -20.86
N LEU A 33 35.12 6.82 -21.55
CA LEU A 33 36.00 5.78 -22.08
C LEU A 33 36.82 6.24 -23.29
N LYS A 34 36.36 7.24 -24.05
CA LYS A 34 37.10 7.84 -25.17
C LYS A 34 38.49 8.35 -24.79
N LYS A 35 38.78 8.57 -23.50
CA LYS A 35 40.07 9.09 -22.98
C LYS A 35 41.12 8.02 -22.62
N ARG A 36 40.83 6.72 -22.70
CA ARG A 36 41.76 5.65 -22.27
C ARG A 36 42.01 4.62 -23.36
N ASP A 37 43.26 4.48 -23.78
CA ASP A 37 43.66 3.67 -24.94
C ASP A 37 44.23 2.28 -24.55
N LYS A 38 44.03 1.30 -25.45
CA LYS A 38 44.43 -0.14 -25.44
C LYS A 38 43.52 -1.23 -24.85
N HIS A 39 42.77 -1.05 -23.76
CA HIS A 39 41.86 -2.11 -23.20
C HIS A 39 40.35 -1.83 -23.38
N GLN A 40 40.01 -0.84 -24.20
CA GLN A 40 38.65 -0.29 -24.38
C GLN A 40 37.57 -1.33 -24.70
N LYS A 41 37.76 -2.20 -25.70
CA LYS A 41 36.66 -3.04 -26.21
C LYS A 41 36.17 -4.11 -25.25
N VAL A 42 37.06 -4.69 -24.43
CA VAL A 42 36.67 -5.71 -23.43
C VAL A 42 35.99 -5.03 -22.25
N LEU A 43 36.52 -3.88 -21.82
CA LEU A 43 35.96 -3.09 -20.73
C LEU A 43 34.57 -2.53 -21.09
N GLU A 44 34.39 -2.05 -22.33
CA GLU A 44 33.09 -1.60 -22.87
C GLU A 44 32.05 -2.71 -22.87
N ARG A 45 32.41 -3.91 -23.34
CA ARG A 45 31.50 -5.07 -23.33
C ARG A 45 31.11 -5.47 -21.91
N ALA A 46 32.07 -5.55 -21.00
CA ALA A 46 31.80 -5.87 -19.60
C ALA A 46 30.90 -4.80 -18.94
N ALA A 47 31.16 -3.53 -19.20
CA ALA A 47 30.35 -2.42 -18.68
C ALA A 47 28.93 -2.43 -19.26
N SER A 48 28.75 -2.73 -20.55
CA SER A 48 27.42 -2.83 -21.16
C SER A 48 26.60 -3.99 -20.57
N LEU A 49 27.25 -5.12 -20.27
CA LEU A 49 26.60 -6.27 -19.66
C LEU A 49 26.22 -5.95 -18.21
N GLY A 50 27.12 -5.31 -17.46
CA GLY A 50 26.83 -4.80 -16.11
C GLY A 50 25.66 -3.82 -16.10
N LEU A 51 25.63 -2.87 -17.03
CA LEU A 51 24.53 -1.91 -17.17
C LEU A 51 23.20 -2.60 -17.44
N ALA A 52 23.17 -3.59 -18.35
CA ALA A 52 21.96 -4.35 -18.64
C ALA A 52 21.43 -5.10 -17.41
N VAL A 53 22.33 -5.70 -16.61
CA VAL A 53 21.96 -6.36 -15.35
C VAL A 53 21.38 -5.35 -14.36
N VAL A 54 22.03 -4.19 -14.19
CA VAL A 54 21.54 -3.11 -13.30
C VAL A 54 20.16 -2.63 -13.74
N MET A 55 19.95 -2.43 -15.05
CA MET A 55 18.64 -2.05 -15.59
C MET A 55 17.56 -3.10 -15.30
N GLY A 56 17.88 -4.39 -15.46
CA GLY A 56 16.97 -5.48 -15.12
C GLY A 56 16.62 -5.49 -13.64
N LEU A 57 17.61 -5.27 -12.76
CA LEU A 57 17.38 -5.17 -11.32
C LEU A 57 16.54 -3.96 -10.93
N VAL A 58 16.79 -2.80 -11.54
CA VAL A 58 15.98 -1.58 -11.34
C VAL A 58 14.55 -1.82 -11.80
N TYR A 59 14.34 -2.44 -12.96
CA TYR A 59 13.01 -2.81 -13.43
C TYR A 59 12.28 -3.69 -12.43
N LEU A 60 12.92 -4.78 -11.98
CA LEU A 60 12.32 -5.73 -11.04
C LEU A 60 12.06 -5.10 -9.67
N TYR A 61 12.97 -4.25 -9.19
CA TYR A 61 12.80 -3.53 -7.93
C TYR A 61 11.62 -2.57 -8.02
N THR A 62 11.57 -1.71 -9.05
CA THR A 62 10.47 -0.75 -9.20
C THR A 62 9.12 -1.46 -9.39
N ALA A 63 9.07 -2.53 -10.20
CA ALA A 63 7.83 -3.23 -10.51
C ALA A 63 7.25 -4.08 -9.38
N ASN A 64 8.07 -4.53 -8.42
CA ASN A 64 7.63 -5.47 -7.38
C ASN A 64 7.75 -4.91 -5.96
N VAL A 65 8.69 -4.00 -5.74
CA VAL A 65 8.99 -3.47 -4.40
C VAL A 65 8.43 -2.06 -4.25
N PHE A 66 8.55 -1.22 -5.28
CA PHE A 66 8.13 0.18 -5.21
C PHE A 66 6.63 0.40 -5.45
N THR A 67 5.95 -0.57 -6.09
CA THR A 67 4.52 -0.44 -6.42
C THR A 67 3.68 -1.49 -5.73
N ASP A 68 2.46 -1.10 -5.38
CA ASP A 68 1.41 -2.02 -4.94
C ASP A 68 0.40 -2.28 -6.06
N ARG A 69 -0.52 -3.21 -5.82
CA ARG A 69 -1.65 -3.52 -6.70
C ARG A 69 -2.94 -3.44 -5.91
N ALA A 70 -3.95 -2.87 -6.55
CA ALA A 70 -5.31 -2.86 -6.04
C ALA A 70 -6.24 -3.48 -7.09
N SER A 71 -7.15 -4.33 -6.63
CA SER A 71 -8.10 -5.07 -7.48
C SER A 71 -9.39 -4.28 -7.67
N GLU A 72 -10.21 -4.70 -8.64
CA GLU A 72 -11.52 -4.09 -8.88
C GLU A 72 -12.39 -4.03 -7.61
N GLY A 73 -12.90 -2.85 -7.31
CA GLY A 73 -13.75 -2.59 -6.14
C GLY A 73 -12.99 -2.31 -4.84
N GLU A 74 -11.69 -2.60 -4.77
CA GLU A 74 -10.83 -2.14 -3.68
C GLU A 74 -10.68 -0.61 -3.71
N ARG A 75 -10.37 -0.03 -2.56
CA ARG A 75 -10.22 1.42 -2.39
C ARG A 75 -8.81 1.73 -1.95
N VAL A 76 -8.17 2.70 -2.60
CA VAL A 76 -6.87 3.21 -2.18
C VAL A 76 -7.11 4.48 -1.38
N LEU A 77 -6.72 4.44 -0.11
CA LEU A 77 -6.91 5.50 0.86
C LEU A 77 -5.58 6.22 1.11
N THR A 78 -5.64 7.53 1.27
CA THR A 78 -4.55 8.37 1.73
C THR A 78 -5.06 9.41 2.73
N ALA A 79 -4.15 10.14 3.36
CA ALA A 79 -4.43 11.25 4.27
C ALA A 79 -5.16 12.47 3.64
N GLY A 80 -5.85 12.32 2.50
CA GLY A 80 -6.59 13.44 1.89
C GLY A 80 -7.37 13.07 0.63
N GLU A 81 -7.13 11.88 0.07
CA GLU A 81 -7.87 11.37 -1.09
C GLU A 81 -8.20 9.88 -0.92
N SER A 82 -9.36 9.49 -1.44
CA SER A 82 -9.81 8.12 -1.53
C SER A 82 -10.26 7.84 -2.96
N GLU A 83 -9.70 6.79 -3.56
CA GLU A 83 -10.02 6.40 -4.93
C GLU A 83 -10.44 4.94 -4.96
N ARG A 84 -11.60 4.64 -5.57
CA ARG A 84 -12.02 3.27 -5.84
C ARG A 84 -11.48 2.81 -7.18
N VAL A 85 -10.93 1.60 -7.21
CA VAL A 85 -10.43 0.98 -8.43
C VAL A 85 -11.61 0.44 -9.25
N HIS A 86 -11.78 1.01 -10.45
CA HIS A 86 -12.85 0.65 -11.38
C HIS A 86 -12.42 -0.35 -12.46
N THR A 87 -11.13 -0.63 -12.56
CA THR A 87 -10.56 -1.60 -13.51
C THR A 87 -10.27 -2.91 -12.80
N THR A 88 -10.03 -3.99 -13.57
CA THR A 88 -9.71 -5.32 -13.01
C THR A 88 -8.54 -5.27 -12.03
N GLN A 89 -7.55 -4.44 -12.31
CA GLN A 89 -6.38 -4.23 -11.47
C GLN A 89 -5.76 -2.86 -11.80
N ALA A 90 -5.35 -2.15 -10.76
CA ALA A 90 -4.56 -0.92 -10.85
C ALA A 90 -3.19 -1.12 -10.18
N VAL A 91 -2.17 -0.46 -10.72
CA VAL A 91 -0.87 -0.30 -10.08
C VAL A 91 -0.90 0.97 -9.25
N VAL A 92 -0.57 0.86 -7.98
CA VAL A 92 -0.53 1.98 -7.03
C VAL A 92 0.93 2.37 -6.82
N VAL A 93 1.22 3.65 -7.05
CA VAL A 93 2.52 4.26 -6.81
C VAL A 93 2.39 5.21 -5.61
N PRO A 94 2.87 4.80 -4.42
CA PRO A 94 2.72 5.61 -3.23
C PRO A 94 3.81 6.69 -3.12
N PHE A 95 3.40 7.93 -2.84
CA PHE A 95 4.29 9.04 -2.48
C PHE A 95 4.00 9.54 -1.05
N GLY A 96 3.83 8.60 -0.13
CA GLY A 96 3.48 8.82 1.27
C GLY A 96 2.67 7.65 1.82
N ASP A 97 2.11 7.83 3.00
CA ASP A 97 1.27 6.82 3.64
C ASP A 97 -0.04 6.62 2.89
N TYR A 98 -0.39 5.35 2.75
CA TYR A 98 -1.58 4.90 2.04
C TYR A 98 -2.02 3.56 2.62
N ALA A 99 -3.27 3.19 2.40
CA ALA A 99 -3.77 1.85 2.61
C ALA A 99 -4.61 1.43 1.42
N VAL A 100 -4.60 0.16 1.07
CA VAL A 100 -5.61 -0.42 0.18
C VAL A 100 -6.61 -1.17 1.04
N LEU A 101 -7.87 -0.77 0.93
CA LEU A 101 -8.99 -1.36 1.63
C LEU A 101 -9.71 -2.34 0.72
N GLU A 102 -9.89 -3.56 1.21
CA GLU A 102 -10.66 -4.58 0.50
C GLU A 102 -12.14 -4.20 0.45
N ARG A 103 -12.81 -4.56 -0.66
CA ARG A 103 -14.23 -4.29 -0.87
C ARG A 103 -15.12 -4.84 0.25
N LEU A 104 -14.71 -5.93 0.92
CA LEU A 104 -15.50 -6.51 2.00
C LEU A 104 -15.74 -5.52 3.14
N TYR A 105 -14.79 -4.61 3.38
CA TYR A 105 -14.87 -3.63 4.46
C TYR A 105 -15.81 -2.46 4.14
N ASP A 106 -16.26 -2.32 2.90
CA ASP A 106 -17.32 -1.36 2.55
C ASP A 106 -18.67 -1.72 3.22
N TYR A 107 -18.84 -2.98 3.63
CA TYR A 107 -20.03 -3.46 4.33
C TYR A 107 -19.84 -3.52 5.86
N GLY A 108 -18.68 -3.10 6.34
CA GLY A 108 -18.26 -3.21 7.74
C GLY A 108 -17.49 -4.50 8.03
N TYR A 109 -16.59 -4.42 9.01
CA TYR A 109 -15.90 -5.57 9.58
C TYR A 109 -16.66 -6.04 10.82
N SER A 110 -17.11 -7.30 10.84
CA SER A 110 -17.85 -7.85 11.98
C SER A 110 -17.00 -8.82 12.80
N VAL A 111 -17.08 -8.71 14.12
CA VAL A 111 -16.45 -9.62 15.09
C VAL A 111 -17.49 -10.06 16.09
N GLU A 112 -17.52 -11.35 16.41
CA GLU A 112 -18.27 -11.90 17.53
C GLU A 112 -17.34 -11.99 18.75
N ASP A 113 -17.74 -11.40 19.87
CA ASP A 113 -16.95 -11.42 21.10
C ASP A 113 -17.84 -11.41 22.35
N GLU A 114 -17.29 -11.93 23.44
CA GLU A 114 -17.94 -11.99 24.74
C GLU A 114 -17.52 -10.78 25.57
N ILE A 115 -18.48 -9.95 25.98
CA ILE A 115 -18.26 -8.77 26.82
C ILE A 115 -19.11 -8.94 28.09
N ASP A 116 -18.47 -8.92 29.25
CA ASP A 116 -19.13 -9.11 30.56
C ASP A 116 -19.98 -10.39 30.68
N GLY A 117 -19.66 -11.43 29.89
CA GLY A 117 -20.35 -12.72 29.90
C GLY A 117 -21.49 -12.87 28.89
N ASP A 118 -21.82 -11.80 28.16
CA ASP A 118 -22.83 -11.81 27.09
C ASP A 118 -22.14 -11.79 25.72
N LEU A 119 -22.74 -12.48 24.74
CA LEU A 119 -22.21 -12.57 23.38
C LEU A 119 -22.76 -11.42 22.52
N TYR A 120 -21.85 -10.69 21.87
CA TYR A 120 -22.16 -9.56 21.00
C TYR A 120 -21.55 -9.74 19.62
N THR A 121 -22.29 -9.30 18.61
CA THR A 121 -21.74 -9.03 17.28
C THR A 121 -21.44 -7.54 17.18
N LEU A 122 -20.17 -7.20 17.04
CA LEU A 122 -19.65 -5.85 16.83
C LEU A 122 -19.38 -5.64 15.35
N THR A 123 -20.01 -4.64 14.72
CA THR A 123 -19.75 -4.29 13.32
C THR A 123 -19.12 -2.91 13.21
N PHE A 124 -17.91 -2.87 12.65
CA PHE A 124 -17.07 -1.70 12.48
C PHE A 124 -17.20 -1.16 11.07
N THR A 125 -17.83 -0.01 10.89
CA THR A 125 -18.00 0.66 9.60
C THR A 125 -17.07 1.86 9.52
N ILE A 126 -16.23 1.93 8.48
CA ILE A 126 -15.37 3.08 8.24
C ILE A 126 -16.24 4.28 7.83
N THR A 127 -16.11 5.37 8.57
CA THR A 127 -16.85 6.62 8.36
C THR A 127 -15.97 7.80 7.96
N ASP A 128 -14.69 7.76 8.31
CA ASP A 128 -13.69 8.74 7.90
C ASP A 128 -12.39 8.03 7.53
N GLU A 129 -12.09 8.00 6.24
CA GLU A 129 -10.95 7.28 5.69
C GLU A 129 -9.62 8.01 5.86
N GLU A 130 -9.65 9.34 5.93
CA GLU A 130 -8.46 10.14 6.19
C GLU A 130 -7.99 9.91 7.62
N ALA A 131 -8.93 9.98 8.57
CA ALA A 131 -8.65 9.64 9.97
C ALA A 131 -8.17 8.19 10.11
N LEU A 132 -8.70 7.25 9.31
CA LEU A 132 -8.27 5.85 9.35
C LEU A 132 -6.78 5.71 9.00
N VAL A 133 -6.32 6.37 7.94
CA VAL A 133 -4.92 6.30 7.50
C VAL A 133 -3.98 7.04 8.46
N ASN A 134 -4.44 8.15 9.04
CA ASN A 134 -3.62 8.98 9.92
C ASN A 134 -3.48 8.42 11.34
N GLU A 135 -4.60 8.04 11.97
CA GLU A 135 -4.63 7.57 13.36
C GLU A 135 -4.15 6.12 13.49
N TYR A 136 -4.44 5.27 12.49
CA TYR A 136 -4.10 3.85 12.52
C TYR A 136 -2.95 3.45 11.59
N ASN A 137 -2.07 4.40 11.25
CA ASN A 137 -0.93 4.16 10.37
C ASN A 137 -0.04 3.00 10.84
N ASP A 138 0.18 2.90 12.15
CA ASP A 138 1.00 1.86 12.76
C ASP A 138 0.45 0.43 12.55
N TYR A 139 -0.83 0.32 12.17
CA TYR A 139 -1.52 -0.93 11.87
C TYR A 139 -1.67 -1.19 10.37
N ILE A 140 -1.15 -0.31 9.52
CA ILE A 140 -1.06 -0.52 8.08
C ILE A 140 0.19 -1.36 7.80
N THR A 141 -0.01 -2.67 7.66
CA THR A 141 1.06 -3.60 7.35
C THR A 141 1.51 -3.47 5.90
N GLY A 142 2.80 -3.66 5.63
CA GLY A 142 3.31 -3.64 4.26
C GLY A 142 3.46 -2.24 3.65
N ASN A 143 3.44 -1.18 4.46
CA ASN A 143 3.94 0.15 4.10
C ASN A 143 5.42 0.24 4.52
N GLY A 144 6.37 -0.01 3.61
CA GLY A 144 7.80 0.00 3.97
C GLY A 144 8.78 -0.02 2.80
N VAL A 145 10.07 0.19 3.09
CA VAL A 145 11.17 0.33 2.09
C VAL A 145 11.35 -0.90 1.18
N PHE A 146 10.84 -2.07 1.59
CA PHE A 146 11.06 -3.36 0.92
C PHE A 146 9.78 -4.11 0.52
N SER A 147 8.61 -3.57 0.81
CA SER A 147 7.32 -4.10 0.34
C SER A 147 6.32 -2.96 0.39
N ASN A 148 5.62 -2.74 -0.73
CA ASN A 148 4.48 -1.84 -0.83
C ASN A 148 3.24 -2.70 -1.07
N ARG A 149 2.65 -3.16 0.04
CA ARG A 149 1.39 -3.91 0.11
C ARG A 149 0.61 -3.41 1.31
N ALA A 150 0.34 -2.11 1.32
CA ALA A 150 -0.27 -1.46 2.46
C ALA A 150 -1.70 -1.98 2.65
N ARG A 151 -1.92 -2.78 3.70
CA ARG A 151 -3.23 -3.33 4.08
C ARG A 151 -3.43 -3.12 5.56
N LEU A 152 -4.62 -2.67 5.94
CA LEU A 152 -4.98 -2.45 7.33
C LEU A 152 -5.18 -3.80 8.04
N ASP A 153 -4.49 -4.01 9.17
CA ASP A 153 -4.72 -5.17 10.02
C ASP A 153 -5.83 -4.87 11.03
N PHE A 154 -7.08 -5.07 10.58
CA PHE A 154 -8.28 -4.85 11.40
C PHE A 154 -8.27 -5.65 12.69
N ARG A 155 -7.73 -6.88 12.66
CA ARG A 155 -7.70 -7.73 13.83
C ARG A 155 -6.75 -7.17 14.88
N GLN A 156 -5.58 -6.73 14.45
CA GLN A 156 -4.61 -6.14 15.37
C GLN A 156 -5.17 -4.88 16.02
N ILE A 157 -5.78 -3.97 15.25
CA ILE A 157 -6.42 -2.74 15.78
C ILE A 157 -7.53 -3.11 16.77
N TYR A 158 -8.34 -4.09 16.41
CA TYR A 158 -9.42 -4.55 17.27
C TYR A 158 -8.90 -5.03 18.62
N GLU A 159 -7.93 -5.95 18.63
CA GLU A 159 -7.39 -6.55 19.85
C GLU A 159 -6.60 -5.54 20.70
N SER A 160 -5.90 -4.56 20.09
CA SER A 160 -5.04 -3.63 20.82
C SER A 160 -5.74 -2.35 21.29
N GLU A 161 -6.68 -1.82 20.51
CA GLU A 161 -7.28 -0.50 20.76
C GLU A 161 -8.79 -0.52 20.89
N TRP A 162 -9.51 -1.11 19.93
CA TRP A 162 -10.97 -1.01 19.92
C TRP A 162 -11.62 -1.83 21.03
N LYS A 163 -11.21 -3.09 21.22
CA LYS A 163 -11.77 -3.97 22.24
C LYS A 163 -11.60 -3.40 23.65
N PRO A 164 -10.40 -2.96 24.09
CA PRO A 164 -10.26 -2.34 25.41
C PRO A 164 -11.10 -1.08 25.60
N GLN A 165 -11.31 -0.26 24.55
CA GLN A 165 -12.15 0.93 24.64
C GLN A 165 -13.62 0.56 24.79
N ILE A 166 -14.10 -0.41 24.00
CA ILE A 166 -15.48 -0.91 24.08
C ILE A 166 -15.75 -1.52 25.45
N GLU A 167 -14.87 -2.40 25.96
CA GLU A 167 -15.04 -3.02 27.29
C GLU A 167 -15.10 -1.97 28.42
N ASN A 168 -14.33 -0.88 28.33
CA ASN A 168 -14.38 0.21 29.30
C ASN A 168 -15.64 1.08 29.17
N ASP A 169 -16.09 1.35 27.95
CA ASP A 169 -17.24 2.23 27.67
C ASP A 169 -18.60 1.54 27.82
N THR A 170 -18.66 0.22 27.65
CA THR A 170 -19.88 -0.57 27.94
C THR A 170 -20.28 -0.42 29.41
N GLN A 171 -19.31 -0.16 30.30
CA GLN A 171 -19.55 0.20 31.70
C GLN A 171 -20.01 1.66 31.90
N ALA A 172 -19.91 2.51 30.86
CA ALA A 172 -20.11 3.96 30.90
C ALA A 172 -21.30 4.48 30.05
N ALA A 173 -22.34 3.67 29.77
CA ALA A 173 -23.68 4.09 29.31
C ALA A 173 -23.79 5.06 28.10
N SER A 174 -22.70 5.33 27.38
CA SER A 174 -22.61 6.31 26.30
C SER A 174 -21.80 5.66 25.20
N GLY A 175 -22.37 5.52 24.00
CA GLY A 175 -21.74 4.75 22.92
C GLY A 175 -20.28 5.15 22.66
N THR A 176 -19.43 4.15 22.43
CA THR A 176 -18.00 4.32 22.15
C THR A 176 -17.81 5.08 20.83
N GLU A 177 -17.17 6.24 20.91
CA GLU A 177 -16.70 6.97 19.73
C GLU A 177 -15.29 6.50 19.39
N LEU A 178 -15.17 5.61 18.41
CA LEU A 178 -13.88 5.26 17.83
C LEU A 178 -13.51 6.26 16.74
N PRO A 179 -12.26 6.74 16.66
CA PRO A 179 -11.83 7.56 15.55
C PRO A 179 -12.00 6.79 14.24
N ALA A 180 -12.40 7.50 13.18
CA ALA A 180 -12.62 6.96 11.84
C ALA A 180 -13.73 5.91 11.66
N VAL A 181 -14.24 5.30 12.73
CA VAL A 181 -15.05 4.08 12.68
C VAL A 181 -16.28 4.20 13.55
N ARG A 182 -17.44 3.83 12.98
CA ARG A 182 -18.67 3.63 13.74
C ARG A 182 -18.78 2.16 14.15
N VAL A 183 -19.13 1.92 15.40
CA VAL A 183 -19.41 0.58 15.92
C VAL A 183 -20.91 0.41 16.12
N ASP A 184 -21.47 -0.60 15.48
CA ASP A 184 -22.83 -1.07 15.73
C ASP A 184 -22.74 -2.35 16.58
N ILE A 185 -23.33 -2.34 17.77
CA ILE A 185 -23.32 -3.45 18.73
C ILE A 185 -24.69 -4.12 18.71
N THR A 186 -24.73 -5.40 18.33
CA THR A 186 -25.94 -6.21 18.40
C THR A 186 -25.75 -7.33 19.40
N ALA A 187 -26.56 -7.36 20.46
CA ALA A 187 -26.60 -8.50 21.38
C ALA A 187 -27.22 -9.70 20.65
N GLU A 188 -26.59 -10.87 20.74
CA GLU A 188 -27.27 -12.10 20.33
C GLU A 188 -28.36 -12.42 21.37
N SER A 189 -29.61 -12.21 20.99
CA SER A 189 -30.74 -12.71 21.78
C SER A 189 -30.85 -14.22 21.59
N GLU A 190 -30.74 -14.98 22.69
CA GLU A 190 -31.11 -16.41 22.74
C GLU A 190 -32.53 -16.67 22.21
#